data_AF-L8PMI3-F1
#
_entry.id   AF-L8PMI3-F1
#
_cell.length_a   1.000
_cell.length_b   1.000
_cell.length_c   1.000
_cell.angle_alpha   90.00
_cell.angle_beta   90.00
_cell.angle_gamma   90.00
#
_symmetry.space_group_name_H-M   'P 1'
#
loop_
_entity.id
_entity.type
_entity.pdbx_description
1 polymer ?
#
loop_
_entity_poly.entity_id
_entity_poly.type
_entity_poly.pdbx_seq_one_letter_code
_entity_poly.pdbx_strand_id
1 'polypeptide(L)'
;MSNPSLLLLADVLGRADLRDAVERNLATTLDLIGPDGTVETVHSRRQDQNHPFRLAPYLPHFRLLAIRTGRGDFSRAARLAAAGGIDDPDLLAGTLLTPDLCRALPTPAVQTLPRDRYLTTARLAVRASATAHTVVYGGSDVPEHRRIRSGLACNPTFLRLFAGDAVLDAVRLSRGFFDLGPFRAAAMRQLADGRYRLTETLTAAYYQPLPPDRRRGDGVYRMADEGRFSAAMAFPDRPQDEVSHTTRVEVDLREDGADLRIGISGPRVPWALELTFRPGGVPEGAVPIGDGRWCLTTGPMTYRAGDDEIRVEAGVEAGEPLAGPDRSDVLRYDPGQDYTVVGGTDATTGNRVYIGGHGPHTLTVALRARRPAPVL
;
A
#
# COMPACT_ATOMS: atom_id res chain seq x y z
N MET A 1 0.90 -19.41 -8.02
CA MET A 1 0.06 -20.60 -7.77
C MET A 1 -0.74 -21.05 -8.98
N SER A 2 -1.54 -20.19 -9.65
CA SER A 2 -2.41 -20.67 -10.75
C SER A 2 -1.72 -20.86 -12.09
N ASN A 3 -0.64 -20.11 -12.38
CA ASN A 3 0.02 -20.13 -13.69
C ASN A 3 0.54 -21.53 -14.13
N PRO A 4 1.23 -22.32 -13.27
CA PRO A 4 1.67 -23.66 -13.66
C PRO A 4 0.50 -24.57 -14.07
N SER A 5 -0.56 -24.59 -13.26
CA SER A 5 -1.74 -25.44 -13.50
C SER A 5 -2.47 -25.03 -14.78
N LEU A 6 -2.62 -23.72 -15.04
CA LEU A 6 -3.26 -23.22 -16.25
C LEU A 6 -2.45 -23.54 -17.50
N LEU A 7 -1.12 -23.43 -17.45
CA LEU A 7 -0.25 -23.80 -18.57
C LEU A 7 -0.29 -25.30 -18.85
N LEU A 8 -0.26 -26.13 -17.80
CA LEU A 8 -0.39 -27.58 -17.94
C LEU A 8 -1.73 -27.96 -18.59
N LEU A 9 -2.84 -27.40 -18.09
CA LEU A 9 -4.17 -27.64 -18.66
C LEU A 9 -4.28 -27.12 -20.09
N ALA A 10 -3.67 -25.98 -20.41
CA ALA A 10 -3.62 -25.44 -21.77
C ALA A 10 -2.94 -26.43 -22.73
N ASP A 11 -1.81 -27.01 -22.31
CA ASP A 11 -1.02 -27.94 -23.13
C ASP A 11 -1.74 -29.30 -23.27
N VAL A 12 -2.24 -29.89 -22.17
CA VAL A 12 -2.89 -31.21 -22.16
C VAL A 12 -4.25 -31.20 -22.86
N LEU A 13 -5.05 -30.14 -22.66
CA LEU A 13 -6.42 -30.05 -23.19
C LEU A 13 -6.51 -29.25 -24.50
N GLY A 14 -5.38 -28.74 -25.03
CA GLY A 14 -5.36 -27.90 -26.22
C GLY A 14 -6.11 -26.57 -26.04
N ARG A 15 -6.14 -26.01 -24.83
CA ARG A 15 -6.92 -24.82 -24.46
C ARG A 15 -6.09 -23.54 -24.51
N ALA A 16 -6.02 -22.93 -25.69
CA ALA A 16 -5.24 -21.70 -25.91
C ALA A 16 -5.67 -20.53 -25.00
N ASP A 17 -6.96 -20.42 -24.68
CA ASP A 17 -7.50 -19.37 -23.82
C ASP A 17 -6.93 -19.39 -22.39
N LEU A 18 -6.56 -20.56 -21.87
CA LEU A 18 -5.89 -20.69 -20.58
C LEU A 18 -4.44 -20.17 -20.64
N ARG A 19 -3.75 -20.39 -21.77
CA ARG A 19 -2.42 -19.82 -22.02
C ARG A 19 -2.50 -18.30 -22.14
N ASP A 20 -3.49 -17.79 -22.86
CA ASP A 20 -3.73 -16.34 -23.03
C ASP A 20 -4.03 -15.67 -21.67
N ALA A 21 -4.75 -16.35 -20.77
CA ALA A 21 -4.98 -15.86 -19.42
C ALA A 21 -3.66 -15.71 -18.63
N VAL A 22 -2.76 -16.70 -18.73
CA VAL A 22 -1.43 -16.63 -18.09
C VAL A 22 -0.57 -15.55 -18.71
N GLU A 23 -0.57 -15.41 -20.03
CA GLU A 23 0.17 -14.36 -20.71
C GLU A 23 -0.30 -12.96 -20.30
N ARG A 24 -1.61 -12.71 -20.24
CA ARG A 24 -2.16 -11.44 -19.74
C ARG A 24 -1.81 -11.17 -18.28
N ASN A 25 -1.80 -12.21 -17.45
CA ASN A 25 -1.36 -12.10 -16.06
C ASN A 25 0.11 -11.66 -16.00
N LEU A 26 1.02 -12.35 -16.68
CA LEU A 26 2.45 -12.02 -16.69
C LEU A 26 2.73 -10.65 -17.31
N ALA A 27 2.02 -10.29 -18.39
CA ALA A 27 2.11 -8.96 -18.99
C ALA A 27 1.71 -7.86 -18.01
N THR A 28 0.67 -8.08 -17.21
CA THR A 28 0.31 -7.16 -16.11
C THR A 28 1.36 -7.15 -15.01
N THR A 29 1.94 -8.31 -14.67
CA THR A 29 3.02 -8.40 -13.68
C THR A 29 4.25 -7.60 -14.09
N LEU A 30 4.57 -7.46 -15.38
CA LEU A 30 5.68 -6.60 -15.83
C LEU A 30 5.57 -5.17 -15.28
N ASP A 31 4.35 -4.61 -15.21
CA ASP A 31 4.09 -3.27 -14.69
C ASP A 31 4.25 -3.17 -13.16
N LEU A 32 4.28 -4.30 -12.47
CA LEU A 32 4.37 -4.42 -11.02
C LEU A 32 5.78 -4.81 -10.55
N ILE A 33 6.70 -5.10 -11.46
CA ILE A 33 8.10 -5.38 -11.11
C ILE A 33 8.75 -4.07 -10.65
N GLY A 34 9.14 -4.03 -9.38
CA GLY A 34 9.90 -2.96 -8.76
C GLY A 34 11.39 -2.99 -9.15
N PRO A 35 12.11 -1.87 -8.95
CA PRO A 35 13.52 -1.75 -9.32
C PRO A 35 14.45 -2.65 -8.49
N ASP A 36 14.02 -3.09 -7.32
CA ASP A 36 14.75 -4.00 -6.41
C ASP A 36 14.51 -5.50 -6.72
N GLY A 37 13.89 -5.81 -7.88
CA GLY A 37 13.58 -7.18 -8.29
C GLY A 37 12.44 -7.82 -7.50
N THR A 38 11.65 -7.01 -6.78
CA THR A 38 10.41 -7.44 -6.13
C THR A 38 9.19 -7.20 -7.03
N VAL A 39 8.08 -7.82 -6.68
CA VAL A 39 6.77 -7.59 -7.29
C VAL A 39 5.93 -6.80 -6.30
N GLU A 40 5.25 -5.75 -6.78
CA GLU A 40 4.33 -4.96 -5.98
C GLU A 40 3.12 -5.81 -5.57
N THR A 41 2.91 -5.96 -4.26
CA THR A 41 1.87 -6.80 -3.65
C THR A 41 0.99 -6.05 -2.67
N VAL A 42 1.10 -4.73 -2.54
CA VAL A 42 0.23 -3.91 -1.65
C VAL A 42 -1.26 -4.14 -1.92
N HIS A 43 -1.60 -4.46 -3.17
CA HIS A 43 -2.95 -4.75 -3.63
C HIS A 43 -3.43 -6.18 -3.36
N SER A 44 -2.57 -7.05 -2.81
CA SER A 44 -2.92 -8.43 -2.52
C SER A 44 -3.96 -8.52 -1.41
N ARG A 45 -4.77 -9.57 -1.50
CA ARG A 45 -5.77 -9.97 -0.49
C ARG A 45 -5.28 -11.10 0.42
N ARG A 46 -4.01 -11.48 0.31
CA ARG A 46 -3.37 -12.57 1.07
C ARG A 46 -2.14 -12.03 1.84
N GLN A 47 -1.37 -12.95 2.44
CA GLN A 47 -0.28 -12.63 3.37
C GLN A 47 0.93 -11.93 2.71
N ASP A 48 1.03 -12.02 1.39
CA ASP A 48 2.04 -11.37 0.55
C ASP A 48 1.91 -9.84 0.50
N GLN A 49 0.81 -9.26 0.98
CA GLN A 49 0.68 -7.80 1.10
C GLN A 49 1.59 -7.18 2.18
N ASN A 50 2.19 -8.00 3.05
CA ASN A 50 2.93 -7.56 4.24
C ASN A 50 4.45 -7.71 4.13
N HIS A 51 4.97 -8.29 3.04
CA HIS A 51 6.41 -8.50 2.87
C HIS A 51 6.80 -8.37 1.40
N PRO A 52 8.07 -8.01 1.11
CA PRO A 52 8.56 -7.98 -0.26
C PRO A 52 8.45 -9.36 -0.93
N PHE A 53 7.74 -9.42 -2.06
CA PHE A 53 7.63 -10.66 -2.84
C PHE A 53 8.68 -10.67 -3.95
N ARG A 54 9.59 -11.65 -3.94
CA ARG A 54 10.64 -11.76 -4.95
C ARG A 54 10.07 -12.13 -6.33
N LEU A 55 10.72 -11.69 -7.40
CA LEU A 55 10.33 -12.07 -8.76
C LEU A 55 10.63 -13.54 -9.11
N ALA A 56 11.57 -14.19 -8.40
CA ALA A 56 12.07 -15.53 -8.69
C ALA A 56 10.97 -16.60 -8.95
N PRO A 57 9.86 -16.67 -8.20
CA PRO A 57 8.78 -17.65 -8.46
C PRO A 57 8.10 -17.50 -9.84
N TYR A 58 8.26 -16.35 -10.51
CA TYR A 58 7.75 -16.12 -11.86
C TYR A 58 8.73 -16.55 -12.96
N LEU A 59 9.98 -16.89 -12.63
CA LEU A 59 11.04 -17.25 -13.57
C LEU A 59 10.62 -18.30 -14.61
N PRO A 60 10.14 -19.51 -14.24
CA PRO A 60 9.78 -20.52 -15.23
C PRO A 60 8.69 -20.05 -16.19
N HIS A 61 7.73 -19.27 -15.69
CA HIS A 61 6.59 -18.79 -16.46
C HIS A 61 7.00 -17.74 -17.49
N PHE A 62 7.77 -16.73 -17.06
CA PHE A 62 8.31 -15.72 -17.97
C PHE A 62 9.22 -16.36 -19.01
N ARG A 63 10.09 -17.29 -18.59
CA ARG A 63 11.00 -17.99 -19.50
C ARG A 63 10.25 -18.81 -20.56
N LEU A 64 9.30 -19.64 -20.12
CA LEU A 64 8.54 -20.50 -21.03
C LEU A 64 7.76 -19.69 -22.05
N LEU A 65 7.03 -18.65 -21.60
CA LEU A 65 6.27 -17.81 -22.52
C LEU A 65 7.17 -16.96 -23.41
N ALA A 66 8.32 -16.46 -22.92
CA ALA A 66 9.29 -15.79 -23.79
C ALA A 66 9.73 -16.69 -24.94
N ILE A 67 10.11 -17.95 -24.65
CA ILE A 67 10.56 -18.92 -25.66
C ILE A 67 9.46 -19.27 -26.65
N ARG A 68 8.23 -19.49 -26.17
CA ARG A 68 7.09 -19.89 -27.01
C ARG A 68 6.53 -18.75 -27.87
N THR A 69 6.63 -17.51 -27.42
CA THR A 69 6.03 -16.34 -28.09
C THR A 69 7.04 -15.40 -28.75
N GLY A 70 8.34 -15.59 -28.49
CA GLY A 70 9.39 -14.68 -28.95
C GLY A 70 9.45 -13.34 -28.20
N ARG A 71 8.70 -13.18 -27.10
CA ARG A 71 8.58 -11.91 -26.37
C ARG A 71 9.84 -11.53 -25.60
N GLY A 72 10.55 -10.51 -26.09
CA GLY A 72 11.78 -10.01 -25.47
C GLY A 72 11.58 -9.31 -24.11
N ASP A 73 10.40 -8.76 -23.84
CA ASP A 73 10.07 -8.18 -22.52
C ASP A 73 9.94 -9.28 -21.44
N PHE A 74 9.37 -10.43 -21.79
CA PHE A 74 9.37 -11.62 -20.92
C PHE A 74 10.77 -12.20 -20.75
N SER A 75 11.61 -12.20 -21.79
CA SER A 75 13.02 -12.57 -21.66
C SER A 75 13.75 -11.68 -20.65
N ARG A 76 13.50 -10.36 -20.67
CA ARG A 76 14.09 -9.41 -19.70
C ARG A 76 13.64 -9.75 -18.28
N ALA A 77 12.35 -9.97 -18.06
CA ALA A 77 11.83 -10.33 -16.74
C ALA A 77 12.39 -11.68 -16.24
N ALA A 78 12.51 -12.68 -17.12
CA ALA A 78 13.13 -13.95 -16.78
C ALA A 78 14.61 -13.79 -16.38
N ARG A 79 15.38 -12.96 -17.09
CA ARG A 79 16.77 -12.67 -16.71
C ARG A 79 16.86 -11.97 -15.36
N LEU A 80 15.99 -10.99 -15.10
CA LEU A 80 15.93 -10.30 -13.82
C LEU A 80 15.56 -11.27 -12.68
N ALA A 81 14.58 -12.15 -12.90
CA ALA A 81 14.13 -13.13 -11.92
C ALA A 81 15.24 -14.13 -11.52
N ALA A 82 16.18 -14.42 -12.45
CA ALA A 82 17.30 -15.34 -12.22
C ALA A 82 18.56 -14.65 -11.67
N ALA A 83 18.61 -13.30 -11.62
CA ALA A 83 19.83 -12.57 -11.29
C ALA A 83 20.35 -12.83 -9.87
N GLY A 84 19.46 -13.13 -8.93
CA GLY A 84 19.80 -13.48 -7.55
C GLY A 84 20.15 -14.96 -7.32
N GLY A 85 20.25 -15.75 -8.39
CA GLY A 85 20.34 -17.21 -8.31
C GLY A 85 18.96 -17.88 -8.36
N ILE A 86 18.98 -19.19 -8.57
CA ILE A 86 17.78 -20.03 -8.65
C ILE A 86 17.78 -20.94 -7.41
N ASP A 87 16.89 -20.65 -6.47
CA ASP A 87 16.63 -21.50 -5.30
C ASP A 87 15.19 -22.02 -5.37
N ASP A 88 14.98 -22.94 -6.33
CA ASP A 88 13.70 -23.58 -6.57
C ASP A 88 13.94 -25.07 -6.89
N PRO A 89 13.80 -25.97 -5.89
CA PRO A 89 14.04 -27.39 -6.11
C PRO A 89 13.04 -28.01 -7.11
N ASP A 90 11.85 -27.43 -7.25
CA ASP A 90 10.82 -27.92 -8.17
C ASP A 90 11.11 -27.52 -9.62
N LEU A 91 11.96 -26.51 -9.85
CA LEU A 91 12.28 -26.05 -11.20
C LEU A 91 12.99 -27.13 -12.02
N LEU A 92 13.82 -27.98 -11.41
CA LEU A 92 14.46 -29.09 -12.12
C LEU A 92 13.41 -30.08 -12.63
N ALA A 93 12.47 -30.49 -11.76
CA ALA A 93 11.37 -31.37 -12.15
C ALA A 93 10.49 -30.72 -13.22
N GLY A 94 10.15 -29.44 -13.06
CA GLY A 94 9.39 -28.67 -14.06
C GLY A 94 10.10 -28.59 -15.42
N THR A 95 11.43 -28.48 -15.42
CA THR A 95 12.26 -28.44 -16.63
C THR A 95 12.31 -29.79 -17.34
N LEU A 96 12.38 -30.90 -16.59
CA LEU A 96 12.30 -32.25 -17.17
C LEU A 96 10.94 -32.51 -17.83
N LEU A 97 9.85 -32.04 -17.20
CA LEU A 97 8.51 -32.17 -17.74
C LEU A 97 8.22 -31.19 -18.90
N THR A 98 8.92 -30.06 -18.95
CA THR A 98 8.79 -29.03 -19.99
C THR A 98 10.16 -28.68 -20.57
N PRO A 99 10.72 -29.51 -21.48
CA PRO A 99 12.07 -29.30 -22.02
C PRO A 99 12.28 -27.98 -22.75
N ASP A 100 11.20 -27.30 -23.18
CA ASP A 100 11.25 -25.95 -23.73
C ASP A 100 11.97 -24.97 -22.80
N LEU A 101 11.88 -25.16 -21.48
CA LEU A 101 12.58 -24.36 -20.48
C LEU A 101 14.11 -24.40 -20.65
N CYS A 102 14.68 -25.45 -21.27
CA CYS A 102 16.12 -25.51 -21.54
C CYS A 102 16.54 -24.70 -22.78
N ARG A 103 15.62 -24.26 -23.63
CA ARG A 103 15.97 -23.52 -24.86
C ARG A 103 16.55 -22.15 -24.52
N ALA A 104 17.33 -21.61 -25.45
CA ALA A 104 17.86 -20.25 -25.32
C ALA A 104 16.71 -19.23 -25.26
N LEU A 105 16.83 -18.26 -24.35
CA LEU A 105 15.90 -17.13 -24.30
C LEU A 105 16.07 -16.27 -25.56
N PRO A 106 14.97 -15.76 -26.15
CA PRO A 106 15.03 -14.70 -27.14
C PRO A 106 15.78 -13.47 -26.60
N THR A 107 16.31 -12.64 -27.50
CA THR A 107 16.96 -11.38 -27.13
C THR A 107 16.04 -10.52 -26.26
N PRO A 108 16.47 -10.11 -25.06
CA PRO A 108 15.65 -9.25 -24.21
C PRO A 108 15.42 -7.89 -24.86
N ALA A 109 14.18 -7.42 -24.77
CA ALA A 109 13.84 -6.06 -25.18
C ALA A 109 14.41 -5.06 -24.15
N VAL A 110 14.86 -3.90 -24.63
CA VAL A 110 15.22 -2.78 -23.77
C VAL A 110 13.97 -2.31 -23.01
N GLN A 111 14.14 -1.90 -21.75
CA GLN A 111 13.04 -1.30 -20.99
C GLN A 111 12.87 0.17 -21.40
N THR A 112 11.67 0.53 -21.82
CA THR A 112 11.32 1.94 -22.11
C THR A 112 10.83 2.63 -20.84
N LEU A 113 11.36 3.80 -20.56
CA LEU A 113 10.96 4.70 -19.47
C LEU A 113 10.77 6.13 -20.03
N PRO A 114 9.90 6.96 -19.42
CA PRO A 114 9.00 6.62 -18.32
C PRO A 114 7.85 5.70 -18.76
N ARG A 115 7.24 5.02 -17.79
CA ARG A 115 6.02 4.22 -17.99
C ARG A 115 5.01 4.51 -16.90
N ASP A 116 3.75 4.57 -17.28
CA ASP A 116 2.63 4.77 -16.40
C ASP A 116 1.62 3.64 -16.57
N ARG A 117 1.09 3.13 -15.47
CA ARG A 117 0.05 2.11 -15.48
C ARG A 117 -0.99 2.40 -14.42
N TYR A 118 -2.26 2.36 -14.81
CA TYR A 118 -3.37 2.35 -13.86
C TYR A 118 -4.20 1.08 -14.00
N LEU A 119 -4.16 0.23 -12.98
CA LEU A 119 -4.97 -0.98 -12.86
C LEU A 119 -6.26 -0.64 -12.12
N THR A 120 -7.30 -0.32 -12.87
CA THR A 120 -8.59 0.15 -12.34
C THR A 120 -9.26 -0.85 -11.39
N THR A 121 -9.14 -2.15 -11.66
CA THR A 121 -9.73 -3.23 -10.84
C THR A 121 -9.09 -3.34 -9.45
N ALA A 122 -7.80 -3.05 -9.36
CA ALA A 122 -7.07 -3.02 -8.09
C ALA A 122 -7.01 -1.59 -7.49
N ARG A 123 -7.42 -0.57 -8.25
CA ARG A 123 -7.20 0.85 -7.94
C ARG A 123 -5.73 1.11 -7.58
N LEU A 124 -4.84 0.64 -8.45
CA LEU A 124 -3.39 0.72 -8.27
C LEU A 124 -2.79 1.48 -9.45
N ALA A 125 -2.16 2.62 -9.17
CA ALA A 125 -1.41 3.39 -10.15
C ALA A 125 0.09 3.26 -9.89
N VAL A 126 0.86 3.15 -10.96
CA VAL A 126 2.32 3.03 -10.95
C VAL A 126 2.89 3.99 -11.96
N ARG A 127 3.92 4.75 -11.55
CA ARG A 127 4.78 5.53 -12.45
C ARG A 127 6.21 5.11 -12.22
N ALA A 128 6.89 4.70 -13.29
CA ALA A 128 8.32 4.38 -13.25
C ALA A 128 9.08 5.28 -14.23
N SER A 129 10.16 5.88 -13.74
CA SER A 129 11.11 6.68 -14.49
C SER A 129 12.53 6.15 -14.27
N ALA A 130 13.54 6.83 -14.82
CA ALA A 130 14.93 6.54 -14.50
C ALA A 130 15.28 6.86 -13.03
N THR A 131 14.58 7.83 -12.45
CA THR A 131 14.85 8.39 -11.11
C THR A 131 14.05 7.68 -10.01
N ALA A 132 12.80 7.31 -10.29
CA ALA A 132 11.88 6.84 -9.26
C ALA A 132 10.89 5.79 -9.77
N HIS A 133 10.43 4.94 -8.86
CA HIS A 133 9.26 4.10 -9.04
C HIS A 133 8.25 4.43 -7.93
N THR A 134 7.13 5.06 -8.30
CA THR A 134 6.09 5.49 -7.35
C THR A 134 4.82 4.67 -7.55
N VAL A 135 4.26 4.19 -6.45
CA VAL A 135 3.02 3.39 -6.42
C VAL A 135 1.98 4.13 -5.58
N VAL A 136 0.76 4.25 -6.11
CA VAL A 136 -0.40 4.79 -5.40
C VAL A 136 -1.47 3.72 -5.35
N TYR A 137 -1.96 3.42 -4.16
CA TYR A 137 -2.94 2.38 -3.92
C TYR A 137 -4.18 2.95 -3.24
N GLY A 138 -5.33 2.78 -3.91
CA GLY A 138 -6.65 3.14 -3.39
C GLY A 138 -7.62 1.98 -3.36
N GLY A 139 -7.12 0.74 -3.48
CA GLY A 139 -7.92 -0.47 -3.33
C GLY A 139 -8.11 -0.78 -1.84
N SER A 140 -9.32 -1.03 -1.41
CA SER A 140 -9.58 -1.57 -0.07
C SER A 140 -10.97 -2.17 -0.06
N ASP A 141 -11.08 -3.35 0.54
CA ASP A 141 -12.38 -3.98 0.78
C ASP A 141 -12.90 -3.61 2.20
N VAL A 142 -12.08 -2.95 3.02
CA VAL A 142 -12.43 -2.59 4.41
C VAL A 142 -13.58 -1.59 4.51
N PRO A 143 -13.69 -0.53 3.68
CA PRO A 143 -14.83 0.38 3.74
C PRO A 143 -16.19 -0.31 3.49
N GLU A 144 -16.20 -1.36 2.67
CA GLU A 144 -17.41 -2.15 2.38
C GLU A 144 -17.71 -3.15 3.51
N HIS A 145 -16.70 -3.89 3.98
CA HIS A 145 -16.90 -4.96 4.96
C HIS A 145 -16.82 -4.52 6.42
N ARG A 146 -16.25 -3.33 6.68
CA ARG A 146 -15.99 -2.73 8.00
C ARG A 146 -15.25 -3.66 8.96
N ARG A 147 -14.39 -4.55 8.42
CA ARG A 147 -13.63 -5.55 9.19
C ARG A 147 -12.32 -5.89 8.50
N ILE A 148 -11.32 -6.30 9.29
CA ILE A 148 -10.09 -6.94 8.80
C ILE A 148 -10.26 -8.46 8.74
N ARG A 149 -10.06 -9.07 7.55
CA ARG A 149 -10.15 -10.52 7.36
C ARG A 149 -9.20 -11.03 6.27
N SER A 150 -8.80 -12.28 6.39
CA SER A 150 -8.10 -12.99 5.30
C SER A 150 -8.95 -13.00 4.03
N GLY A 151 -8.34 -12.75 2.89
CA GLY A 151 -9.05 -12.65 1.61
C GLY A 151 -9.58 -11.26 1.29
N LEU A 152 -9.35 -10.27 2.16
CA LEU A 152 -9.69 -8.86 1.91
C LEU A 152 -8.43 -8.02 1.71
N ALA A 153 -8.54 -7.00 0.87
CA ALA A 153 -7.55 -5.95 0.70
C ALA A 153 -7.59 -5.01 1.92
N CYS A 154 -6.66 -5.24 2.86
CA CYS A 154 -6.66 -4.60 4.18
C CYS A 154 -5.48 -3.64 4.40
N ASN A 155 -4.45 -3.67 3.55
CA ASN A 155 -3.25 -2.87 3.73
C ASN A 155 -3.58 -1.35 3.65
N PRO A 156 -3.28 -0.55 4.70
CA PRO A 156 -3.56 0.89 4.71
C PRO A 156 -2.49 1.74 4.01
N THR A 157 -1.45 1.13 3.44
CA THR A 157 -0.43 1.84 2.67
C THR A 157 -1.05 2.38 1.38
N PHE A 158 -1.15 3.71 1.25
CA PHE A 158 -1.70 4.32 0.05
C PHE A 158 -0.64 4.85 -0.93
N LEU A 159 0.63 4.94 -0.50
CA LEU A 159 1.74 5.31 -1.36
C LEU A 159 3.03 4.57 -0.98
N ARG A 160 3.82 4.22 -2.01
CA ARG A 160 5.21 3.73 -1.89
C ARG A 160 6.09 4.44 -2.91
N LEU A 161 7.36 4.62 -2.59
CA LEU A 161 8.33 5.28 -3.47
C LEU A 161 9.69 4.56 -3.36
N PHE A 162 10.26 4.20 -4.51
CA PHE A 162 11.56 3.57 -4.61
C PHE A 162 12.51 4.48 -5.39
N ALA A 163 13.67 4.75 -4.81
CA ALA A 163 14.77 5.50 -5.41
C ALA A 163 16.05 4.71 -5.15
N GLY A 164 16.33 3.70 -5.97
CA GLY A 164 17.43 2.76 -5.73
C GLY A 164 17.35 2.13 -4.34
N ASP A 165 18.39 2.30 -3.52
CA ASP A 165 18.46 1.76 -2.15
C ASP A 165 17.64 2.59 -1.14
N ALA A 166 17.29 3.84 -1.44
CA ALA A 166 16.38 4.65 -0.64
C ALA A 166 14.93 4.27 -0.97
N VAL A 167 14.26 3.59 -0.04
CA VAL A 167 12.88 3.12 -0.24
C VAL A 167 11.96 3.62 0.88
N LEU A 168 10.88 4.29 0.48
CA LEU A 168 9.72 4.60 1.30
C LEU A 168 8.69 3.47 1.11
N ASP A 169 8.74 2.50 2.02
CA ASP A 169 7.93 1.27 1.94
C ASP A 169 6.46 1.52 2.25
N ALA A 170 6.13 2.57 3.01
CA ALA A 170 4.74 2.91 3.30
C ALA A 170 4.52 4.38 3.62
N VAL A 171 3.45 4.95 3.07
CA VAL A 171 2.78 6.13 3.60
C VAL A 171 1.39 5.73 4.09
N ARG A 172 1.11 6.02 5.36
CA ARG A 172 -0.12 5.62 6.08
C ARG A 172 -0.64 6.77 6.93
N LEU A 173 -1.95 6.91 7.08
CA LEU A 173 -2.55 7.99 7.86
C LEU A 173 -3.49 7.43 8.94
N SER A 174 -3.12 7.60 10.20
CA SER A 174 -3.93 7.23 11.38
C SER A 174 -4.73 8.42 11.90
N ARG A 175 -5.91 8.16 12.46
CA ARG A 175 -6.82 9.15 13.05
C ARG A 175 -7.46 8.58 14.30
N GLY A 176 -7.52 9.36 15.37
CA GLY A 176 -8.23 9.02 16.61
C GLY A 176 -9.74 9.19 16.48
N PHE A 177 -10.35 8.64 15.43
CA PHE A 177 -11.79 8.74 15.19
C PHE A 177 -12.47 7.40 15.52
N PHE A 178 -12.94 7.29 16.77
CA PHE A 178 -13.69 6.13 17.28
C PHE A 178 -12.97 4.77 17.11
N ASP A 179 -11.64 4.79 17.11
CA ASP A 179 -10.77 3.60 16.92
C ASP A 179 -11.04 2.84 15.61
N LEU A 180 -11.62 3.50 14.61
CA LEU A 180 -11.90 2.92 13.28
C LEU A 180 -10.65 2.73 12.42
N GLY A 181 -9.48 3.09 12.96
CA GLY A 181 -8.17 2.80 12.38
C GLY A 181 -7.74 3.76 11.26
N PRO A 182 -6.70 3.37 10.51
CA PRO A 182 -6.06 4.23 9.52
C PRO A 182 -6.88 4.33 8.23
N PHE A 183 -6.52 5.33 7.43
CA PHE A 183 -7.12 5.63 6.14
C PHE A 183 -7.01 4.45 5.18
N ARG A 184 -8.16 4.02 4.67
CA ARG A 184 -8.29 3.06 3.58
C ARG A 184 -9.28 3.62 2.57
N ALA A 185 -8.80 3.92 1.37
CA ALA A 185 -9.62 4.61 0.38
C ALA A 185 -10.89 3.80 0.04
N ALA A 186 -12.06 4.40 0.25
CA ALA A 186 -13.35 3.87 -0.19
C ALA A 186 -13.53 4.08 -1.70
N ALA A 187 -12.94 5.15 -2.24
CA ALA A 187 -12.94 5.46 -3.67
C ALA A 187 -11.59 6.03 -4.11
N MET A 188 -11.22 5.74 -5.36
CA MET A 188 -10.10 6.37 -6.06
C MET A 188 -10.57 6.83 -7.44
N ARG A 189 -10.43 8.12 -7.72
CA ARG A 189 -10.76 8.74 -9.01
C ARG A 189 -9.50 9.27 -9.68
N GLN A 190 -9.30 8.96 -10.94
CA GLN A 190 -8.30 9.63 -11.78
C GLN A 190 -8.83 11.01 -12.18
N LEU A 191 -8.10 12.06 -11.82
CA LEU A 191 -8.45 13.46 -12.11
C LEU A 191 -7.84 13.94 -13.42
N ALA A 192 -6.64 13.45 -13.74
CA ALA A 192 -5.89 13.66 -14.97
C ALA A 192 -4.84 12.54 -15.08
N ASP A 193 -4.05 12.53 -16.16
CA ASP A 193 -2.90 11.63 -16.25
C ASP A 193 -1.93 11.87 -15.10
N GLY A 194 -1.54 10.79 -14.41
CA GLY A 194 -0.70 10.85 -13.21
C GLY A 194 -1.35 11.48 -11.97
N ARG A 195 -2.59 11.95 -12.03
CA ARG A 195 -3.27 12.61 -10.89
C ARG A 195 -4.47 11.82 -10.39
N TYR A 196 -4.46 11.51 -9.10
CA TYR A 196 -5.49 10.68 -8.46
C TYR A 196 -6.03 11.34 -7.20
N ARG A 197 -7.29 11.04 -6.87
CA ARG A 197 -7.94 11.45 -5.62
C ARG A 197 -8.50 10.23 -4.93
N LEU A 198 -7.97 9.93 -3.75
CA LEU A 198 -8.44 8.90 -2.85
C LEU A 198 -9.36 9.56 -1.82
N THR A 199 -10.46 8.91 -1.45
CA THR A 199 -11.42 9.46 -0.49
C THR A 199 -11.99 8.36 0.39
N GLU A 200 -12.13 8.66 1.68
CA GLU A 200 -12.81 7.85 2.68
C GLU A 200 -13.62 8.78 3.58
N THR A 201 -14.86 8.38 3.86
CA THR A 201 -15.71 9.01 4.88
C THR A 201 -16.06 7.93 5.89
N LEU A 202 -15.65 8.14 7.13
CA LEU A 202 -16.03 7.31 8.27
C LEU A 202 -17.21 7.96 8.97
N THR A 203 -18.17 7.15 9.39
CA THR A 203 -19.34 7.59 10.16
C THR A 203 -19.44 6.73 11.41
N ALA A 204 -19.69 7.38 12.54
CA ALA A 204 -19.94 6.76 13.82
C ALA A 204 -20.96 7.59 14.59
N ALA A 205 -21.59 7.02 15.61
CA ALA A 205 -22.63 7.69 16.36
C ALA A 205 -22.33 7.77 17.86
N TYR A 206 -22.80 8.85 18.49
CA TYR A 206 -23.06 8.88 19.92
C TYR A 206 -24.47 8.35 20.18
N TYR A 207 -24.57 7.29 20.98
CA TYR A 207 -25.83 6.66 21.32
C TYR A 207 -26.50 7.36 22.49
N GLN A 208 -27.71 7.85 22.27
CA GLN A 208 -28.53 8.50 23.28
C GLN A 208 -29.15 7.48 24.26
N PRO A 209 -29.70 7.93 25.40
CA PRO A 209 -30.41 7.05 26.33
C PRO A 209 -31.52 6.25 25.64
N LEU A 210 -31.69 5.00 26.05
CA LEU A 210 -32.77 4.15 25.54
C LEU A 210 -34.13 4.79 25.90
N PRO A 211 -35.08 4.91 24.94
CA PRO A 211 -36.40 5.47 25.19
C PRO A 211 -37.12 4.74 26.34
N PRO A 212 -37.86 5.44 27.23
CA PRO A 212 -38.48 4.84 28.41
C PRO A 212 -39.35 3.61 28.14
N ASP A 213 -40.10 3.62 27.05
CA ASP A 213 -40.99 2.55 26.59
C ASP A 213 -40.25 1.30 26.09
N ARG A 214 -38.95 1.43 25.76
CA ARG A 214 -38.07 0.32 25.35
C ARG A 214 -37.24 -0.23 26.51
N ARG A 215 -37.33 0.38 27.70
CA ARG A 215 -36.59 -0.06 28.88
C ARG A 215 -37.22 -1.31 29.47
N ARG A 216 -36.38 -2.28 29.83
CA ARG A 216 -36.82 -3.48 30.53
C ARG A 216 -36.49 -3.34 32.01
N GLY A 217 -37.44 -3.69 32.87
CA GLY A 217 -37.22 -3.64 34.32
C GLY A 217 -36.13 -4.61 34.82
N ASP A 218 -35.86 -5.67 34.07
CA ASP A 218 -34.80 -6.66 34.35
C ASP A 218 -33.41 -6.25 33.80
N GLY A 219 -33.34 -5.22 32.95
CA GLY A 219 -32.10 -4.81 32.28
C GLY A 219 -31.54 -5.83 31.28
N VAL A 220 -32.27 -6.90 30.95
CA VAL A 220 -31.79 -7.99 30.10
C VAL A 220 -32.10 -7.69 28.64
N TYR A 221 -31.10 -7.29 27.88
CA TYR A 221 -31.24 -7.03 26.44
C TYR A 221 -30.57 -8.10 25.60
N ARG A 222 -30.97 -8.20 24.33
CA ARG A 222 -30.33 -9.07 23.35
C ARG A 222 -28.93 -8.56 23.04
N MET A 223 -27.95 -9.47 23.01
CA MET A 223 -26.63 -9.20 22.45
C MET A 223 -26.75 -8.89 20.95
N ALA A 224 -26.30 -7.72 20.55
CA ALA A 224 -26.29 -7.27 19.16
C ALA A 224 -24.88 -6.79 18.77
N ASP A 225 -24.53 -6.97 17.49
CA ASP A 225 -23.33 -6.42 16.88
C ASP A 225 -23.74 -5.27 15.97
N GLU A 226 -23.29 -4.06 16.28
CA GLU A 226 -23.57 -2.86 15.49
C GLU A 226 -22.42 -2.53 14.51
N GLY A 227 -21.41 -3.39 14.45
CA GLY A 227 -20.24 -3.22 13.61
C GLY A 227 -19.04 -2.71 14.40
N ARG A 228 -19.23 -1.74 15.31
CA ARG A 228 -18.17 -1.27 16.20
C ARG A 228 -18.18 -1.96 17.58
N PHE A 229 -19.37 -2.24 18.10
CA PHE A 229 -19.53 -2.87 19.40
C PHE A 229 -20.47 -4.07 19.30
N SER A 230 -20.11 -5.13 20.02
CA SER A 230 -21.01 -6.23 20.33
C SER A 230 -21.42 -6.12 21.80
N ALA A 231 -22.68 -5.76 22.07
CA ALA A 231 -23.16 -5.56 23.44
C ALA A 231 -24.65 -5.84 23.62
N ALA A 232 -25.03 -6.29 24.82
CA ALA A 232 -26.40 -6.44 25.28
C ALA A 232 -26.96 -5.12 25.83
N MET A 233 -26.93 -4.06 25.01
CA MET A 233 -27.31 -2.69 25.42
C MET A 233 -28.42 -2.06 24.57
N ALA A 234 -29.04 -2.83 23.67
CA ALA A 234 -30.09 -2.37 22.76
C ALA A 234 -29.67 -1.14 21.92
N PHE A 235 -28.44 -1.11 21.42
CA PHE A 235 -27.94 -0.03 20.55
C PHE A 235 -28.84 0.29 19.36
N PRO A 236 -29.42 -0.70 18.64
CA PRO A 236 -30.31 -0.41 17.51
C PRO A 236 -31.60 0.35 17.89
N ASP A 237 -31.99 0.32 19.17
CA ASP A 237 -33.21 0.97 19.67
C ASP A 237 -32.95 2.37 20.26
N ARG A 238 -31.71 2.83 20.24
CA ARG A 238 -31.31 4.14 20.78
C ARG A 238 -31.27 5.18 19.67
N PRO A 239 -31.73 6.42 19.92
CA PRO A 239 -31.45 7.53 19.02
C PRO A 239 -29.93 7.73 18.87
N GLN A 240 -29.51 8.17 17.70
CA GLN A 240 -28.10 8.30 17.32
C GLN A 240 -27.80 9.72 16.88
N ASP A 241 -26.75 10.31 17.44
CA ASP A 241 -26.13 11.51 16.89
C ASP A 241 -24.94 11.10 16.04
N GLU A 242 -25.17 11.05 14.72
CA GLU A 242 -24.13 10.68 13.77
C GLU A 242 -23.09 11.78 13.60
N VAL A 243 -21.83 11.36 13.57
CA VAL A 243 -20.67 12.20 13.32
C VAL A 243 -19.86 11.57 12.19
N SER A 244 -19.40 12.41 11.27
CA SER A 244 -18.61 11.95 10.14
C SER A 244 -17.23 12.60 10.10
N HIS A 245 -16.25 11.83 9.65
CA HIS A 245 -14.88 12.26 9.46
C HIS A 245 -14.42 11.84 8.06
N THR A 246 -14.00 12.81 7.25
CA THR A 246 -13.62 12.60 5.85
C THR A 246 -12.14 12.86 5.67
N THR A 247 -11.46 11.94 4.99
CA THR A 247 -10.08 12.12 4.54
C THR A 247 -10.03 12.04 3.02
N ARG A 248 -9.33 12.99 2.42
CA ARG A 248 -9.10 13.07 0.98
C ARG A 248 -7.62 13.24 0.73
N VAL A 249 -7.06 12.36 -0.10
CA VAL A 249 -5.66 12.42 -0.51
C VAL A 249 -5.63 12.61 -2.02
N GLU A 250 -5.16 13.76 -2.46
CA GLU A 250 -4.81 14.00 -3.86
C GLU A 250 -3.34 13.71 -4.06
N VAL A 251 -3.03 12.98 -5.13
CA VAL A 251 -1.68 12.57 -5.49
C VAL A 251 -1.40 13.00 -6.92
N ASP A 252 -0.29 13.70 -7.13
CA ASP A 252 0.26 14.02 -8.45
C ASP A 252 1.59 13.25 -8.59
N LEU A 253 1.61 12.23 -9.46
CA LEU A 253 2.78 11.41 -9.73
C LEU A 253 3.79 12.19 -10.57
N ARG A 254 5.02 12.30 -10.07
CA ARG A 254 6.13 13.01 -10.72
C ARG A 254 7.15 12.04 -11.27
N GLU A 255 8.04 12.54 -12.12
CA GLU A 255 9.19 11.77 -12.61
C GLU A 255 10.11 11.37 -11.46
N ASP A 256 10.25 12.20 -10.46
CA ASP A 256 11.13 12.01 -9.30
C ASP A 256 10.37 11.73 -8.02
N GLY A 257 9.09 11.34 -8.05
CA GLY A 257 8.35 11.02 -6.83
C GLY A 257 6.87 11.34 -6.91
N ALA A 258 6.36 12.12 -5.95
CA ALA A 258 4.96 12.53 -5.89
C ALA A 258 4.74 13.81 -5.07
N ASP A 259 3.68 14.52 -5.39
CA ASP A 259 3.08 15.54 -4.54
C ASP A 259 1.78 15.04 -3.94
N LEU A 260 1.60 15.26 -2.64
CA LEU A 260 0.39 14.92 -1.91
C LEU A 260 -0.27 16.19 -1.40
N ARG A 261 -1.60 16.23 -1.52
CA ARG A 261 -2.46 17.18 -0.81
C ARG A 261 -3.47 16.38 0.00
N ILE A 262 -3.38 16.46 1.32
CA ILE A 262 -4.19 15.70 2.26
C ILE A 262 -5.16 16.66 2.95
N GLY A 263 -6.46 16.44 2.74
CA GLY A 263 -7.54 17.13 3.45
C GLY A 263 -8.17 16.23 4.50
N ILE A 264 -8.31 16.74 5.72
CA ILE A 264 -8.96 16.11 6.86
C ILE A 264 -10.07 17.02 7.34
N SER A 265 -11.31 16.54 7.36
CA SER A 265 -12.48 17.30 7.81
C SER A 265 -13.38 16.48 8.73
N GLY A 266 -14.12 17.14 9.60
CA GLY A 266 -14.97 16.51 10.62
C GLY A 266 -14.64 17.05 12.01
N PRO A 267 -14.95 16.30 13.09
CA PRO A 267 -14.62 16.74 14.44
C PRO A 267 -13.11 16.82 14.67
N ARG A 268 -12.71 17.62 15.66
CA ARG A 268 -11.31 17.77 16.06
C ARG A 268 -10.81 16.50 16.75
N VAL A 269 -9.98 15.73 16.04
CA VAL A 269 -9.35 14.49 16.51
C VAL A 269 -7.85 14.49 16.20
N PRO A 270 -7.02 13.77 16.98
CA PRO A 270 -5.61 13.60 16.64
C PRO A 270 -5.45 12.79 15.34
N TRP A 271 -4.43 13.12 14.56
CA TRP A 271 -4.05 12.37 13.37
C TRP A 271 -2.53 12.30 13.24
N ALA A 272 -2.05 11.26 12.55
CA ALA A 272 -0.64 11.06 12.26
C ALA A 272 -0.47 10.47 10.85
N LEU A 273 0.31 11.15 10.03
CA LEU A 273 0.86 10.64 8.79
C LEU A 273 2.21 9.97 9.10
N GLU A 274 2.28 8.67 8.87
CA GLU A 274 3.48 7.85 9.02
C GLU A 274 4.12 7.62 7.66
N LEU A 275 5.41 7.93 7.56
CA LEU A 275 6.29 7.64 6.43
C LEU A 275 7.33 6.62 6.89
N THR A 276 7.23 5.38 6.40
CA THR A 276 8.13 4.29 6.80
C THR A 276 9.20 4.07 5.74
N PHE A 277 10.44 4.35 6.10
CA PHE A 277 11.60 4.08 5.26
C PHE A 277 12.23 2.73 5.60
N ARG A 278 12.59 2.00 4.55
CA ARG A 278 13.28 0.71 4.63
C ARG A 278 14.61 0.86 5.34
N PRO A 279 14.96 0.02 6.33
CA PRO A 279 16.26 0.07 7.00
C PRO A 279 17.45 0.00 6.02
N GLY A 280 18.56 0.65 6.39
CA GLY A 280 19.78 0.73 5.57
C GLY A 280 20.24 2.16 5.26
N GLY A 281 19.39 3.15 5.57
CA GLY A 281 19.68 4.56 5.44
C GLY A 281 19.48 5.35 6.73
N VAL A 282 19.75 6.65 6.65
CA VAL A 282 19.72 7.60 7.77
C VAL A 282 18.75 8.75 7.47
N PRO A 283 17.79 9.02 8.38
CA PRO A 283 16.99 10.25 8.33
C PRO A 283 17.80 11.46 8.81
N GLU A 284 17.82 12.52 8.02
CA GLU A 284 18.46 13.80 8.29
C GLU A 284 17.41 14.92 8.25
N GLY A 285 17.42 15.82 9.23
CA GLY A 285 16.45 16.94 9.30
C GLY A 285 15.14 16.63 10.06
N ALA A 286 14.95 15.39 10.52
CA ALA A 286 13.87 15.00 11.44
C ALA A 286 14.39 14.84 12.87
N VAL A 287 13.53 15.08 13.88
CA VAL A 287 13.90 14.97 15.29
C VAL A 287 13.64 13.54 15.78
N PRO A 288 14.62 12.81 16.34
CA PRO A 288 14.38 11.47 16.86
C PRO A 288 13.47 11.52 18.10
N ILE A 289 12.48 10.63 18.16
CA ILE A 289 11.52 10.49 19.27
C ILE A 289 11.50 9.08 19.88
N GLY A 290 12.54 8.27 19.61
CA GLY A 290 12.75 6.93 20.19
C GLY A 290 12.20 5.77 19.34
N ASP A 291 12.74 4.57 19.53
CA ASP A 291 12.29 3.32 18.88
C ASP A 291 12.27 3.37 17.35
N GLY A 292 13.28 3.99 16.73
CA GLY A 292 13.34 4.17 15.26
C GLY A 292 12.25 5.12 14.72
N ARG A 293 11.65 5.93 15.58
CA ARG A 293 10.65 6.94 15.22
C ARG A 293 11.26 8.34 15.20
N TRP A 294 10.75 9.16 14.30
CA TRP A 294 11.20 10.52 14.05
C TRP A 294 9.99 11.46 13.90
N CYS A 295 10.16 12.72 14.25
CA CYS A 295 9.17 13.77 14.10
C CYS A 295 9.63 14.77 13.03
N LEU A 296 8.76 15.07 12.07
CA LEU A 296 8.96 16.13 11.07
C LEU A 296 7.99 17.27 11.35
N THR A 297 8.51 18.45 11.73
CA THR A 297 7.70 19.62 12.10
C THR A 297 7.55 20.62 10.96
N THR A 298 8.59 21.36 10.60
CA THR A 298 8.49 22.48 9.63
C THR A 298 9.66 22.56 8.64
N GLY A 299 10.75 21.82 8.87
CA GLY A 299 11.88 21.71 7.95
C GLY A 299 11.74 20.53 7.00
N PRO A 300 12.48 20.53 5.88
CA PRO A 300 12.62 19.36 5.03
C PRO A 300 13.44 18.28 5.75
N MET A 301 13.16 17.02 5.45
CA MET A 301 14.05 15.91 5.79
C MET A 301 14.57 15.23 4.53
N THR A 302 15.70 14.54 4.67
CA THR A 302 16.24 13.64 3.65
C THR A 302 16.48 12.27 4.28
N TYR A 303 16.04 11.21 3.61
CA TYR A 303 16.45 9.85 3.90
C TYR A 303 17.51 9.43 2.89
N ARG A 304 18.72 9.12 3.35
CA ARG A 304 19.83 8.70 2.49
C ARG A 304 20.21 7.25 2.73
N ALA A 305 20.26 6.44 1.68
CA ALA A 305 20.75 5.07 1.71
C ALA A 305 21.76 4.88 0.58
N GLY A 306 23.03 4.68 0.94
CA GLY A 306 24.13 4.75 -0.03
C GLY A 306 24.16 6.13 -0.71
N ASP A 307 24.17 6.12 -2.04
CA ASP A 307 24.17 7.32 -2.87
C ASP A 307 22.75 7.80 -3.23
N ASP A 308 21.72 7.01 -2.93
CA ASP A 308 20.33 7.35 -3.24
C ASP A 308 19.65 8.09 -2.07
N GLU A 309 18.75 9.02 -2.41
CA GLU A 309 18.06 9.87 -1.44
C GLU A 309 16.56 10.01 -1.74
N ILE A 310 15.75 10.10 -0.68
CA ILE A 310 14.38 10.60 -0.74
C ILE A 310 14.26 11.81 0.19
N ARG A 311 13.95 12.97 -0.38
CA ARG A 311 13.63 14.20 0.34
C ARG A 311 12.12 14.32 0.57
N VAL A 312 11.75 14.73 1.77
CA VAL A 312 10.36 14.98 2.19
C VAL A 312 10.25 16.41 2.66
N GLU A 313 9.28 17.14 2.11
CA GLU A 313 8.90 18.47 2.58
C GLU A 313 7.42 18.46 2.91
N ALA A 314 7.05 18.92 4.11
CA ALA A 314 5.67 18.99 4.55
C ALA A 314 5.27 20.43 4.84
N GLY A 315 4.06 20.82 4.41
CA GLY A 315 3.50 22.15 4.63
C GLY A 315 2.08 22.08 5.17
N VAL A 316 1.72 23.04 6.02
CA VAL A 316 0.34 23.25 6.47
C VAL A 316 -0.25 24.39 5.66
N GLU A 317 -1.31 24.13 4.90
CA GLU A 317 -2.05 25.18 4.22
C GLU A 317 -3.19 25.73 5.06
N ALA A 318 -3.84 24.87 5.86
CA ALA A 318 -4.90 25.24 6.77
C ALA A 318 -4.97 24.28 7.96
N GLY A 319 -5.12 24.81 9.17
CA GLY A 319 -5.19 24.02 10.40
C GLY A 319 -4.31 24.59 11.51
N GLU A 320 -4.29 23.91 12.66
CA GLU A 320 -3.35 24.19 13.75
C GLU A 320 -1.90 23.89 13.33
N PRO A 321 -0.87 24.39 14.02
CA PRO A 321 0.52 23.96 13.79
C PRO A 321 0.71 22.45 14.00
N LEU A 322 1.67 21.87 13.29
CA LEU A 322 2.05 20.46 13.45
C LEU A 322 2.57 20.19 14.87
N ALA A 323 2.28 18.99 15.36
CA ALA A 323 2.72 18.54 16.67
C ALA A 323 4.25 18.43 16.73
N GLY A 324 4.84 18.99 17.79
CA GLY A 324 6.28 18.89 18.07
C GLY A 324 6.70 17.53 18.63
N PRO A 325 8.02 17.29 18.79
CA PRO A 325 8.57 15.98 19.20
C PRO A 325 8.07 15.50 20.56
N ASP A 326 7.68 16.41 21.46
CA ASP A 326 7.17 16.09 22.80
C ASP A 326 5.73 15.54 22.78
N ARG A 327 5.07 15.49 21.62
CA ARG A 327 3.67 15.07 21.45
C ARG A 327 3.54 13.62 21.00
N SER A 328 4.13 12.70 21.75
CA SER A 328 4.06 11.26 21.48
C SER A 328 2.64 10.68 21.55
N ASP A 329 1.70 11.38 22.20
CA ASP A 329 0.28 11.06 22.22
C ASP A 329 -0.37 11.14 20.83
N VAL A 330 0.14 12.06 19.99
CA VAL A 330 -0.31 12.29 18.61
C VAL A 330 0.59 11.59 17.60
N LEU A 331 1.92 11.65 17.79
CA LEU A 331 2.93 11.14 16.85
C LEU A 331 3.09 9.61 16.94
N ARG A 332 1.99 8.89 16.67
CA ARG A 332 1.95 7.43 16.69
C ARG A 332 0.97 6.89 15.67
N TYR A 333 1.29 5.70 15.17
CA TYR A 333 0.37 4.91 14.36
C TYR A 333 -0.68 4.22 15.25
N ASP A 334 -1.93 4.22 14.79
CA ASP A 334 -3.02 3.49 15.42
C ASP A 334 -3.67 2.57 14.37
N PRO A 335 -3.54 1.23 14.51
CA PRO A 335 -4.09 0.27 13.56
C PRO A 335 -5.63 0.17 13.64
N GLY A 336 -6.24 0.69 14.71
CA GLY A 336 -7.67 0.59 15.00
C GLY A 336 -8.06 -0.67 15.79
N GLN A 337 -9.31 -0.68 16.25
CA GLN A 337 -9.84 -1.65 17.20
C GLN A 337 -9.79 -3.11 16.70
N ASP A 338 -9.99 -3.32 15.39
CA ASP A 338 -9.94 -4.66 14.77
C ASP A 338 -8.60 -5.37 15.02
N TYR A 339 -7.51 -4.61 15.16
CA TYR A 339 -6.21 -5.15 15.56
C TYR A 339 -6.03 -5.11 17.08
N THR A 340 -6.29 -3.96 17.72
CA THR A 340 -5.91 -3.76 19.12
C THR A 340 -6.71 -4.62 20.10
N VAL A 341 -7.97 -4.97 19.81
CA VAL A 341 -8.83 -5.76 20.71
C VAL A 341 -8.29 -7.17 20.97
N VAL A 342 -7.57 -7.75 19.99
CA VAL A 342 -6.91 -9.04 20.11
C VAL A 342 -5.41 -8.91 20.42
N GLY A 343 -4.95 -7.71 20.78
CA GLY A 343 -3.53 -7.41 21.02
C GLY A 343 -2.65 -7.42 19.77
N GLY A 344 -3.26 -7.32 18.58
CA GLY A 344 -2.57 -7.30 17.30
C GLY A 344 -2.20 -5.89 16.83
N THR A 345 -1.40 -5.84 15.76
CA THR A 345 -1.05 -4.60 15.04
C THR A 345 -0.65 -4.93 13.60
N ASP A 346 -0.90 -4.01 12.68
CA ASP A 346 -0.33 -3.99 11.33
C ASP A 346 0.72 -2.88 11.16
N ALA A 347 1.24 -2.33 12.27
CA ALA A 347 2.30 -1.32 12.26
C ALA A 347 3.51 -1.79 11.45
N THR A 348 4.09 -0.87 10.68
CA THR A 348 5.29 -1.14 9.90
C THR A 348 6.54 -1.16 10.80
N THR A 349 7.63 -1.70 10.25
CA THR A 349 8.96 -1.66 10.87
C THR A 349 9.92 -0.83 10.03
N GLY A 350 10.93 -0.24 10.66
CA GLY A 350 11.97 0.55 9.99
C GLY A 350 12.09 1.95 10.57
N ASN A 351 12.56 2.89 9.75
CA ASN A 351 12.65 4.30 10.12
C ASN A 351 11.29 4.96 9.88
N ARG A 352 10.52 5.18 10.95
CA ARG A 352 9.16 5.75 10.88
C ARG A 352 9.19 7.23 11.17
N VAL A 353 8.91 8.06 10.17
CA VAL A 353 8.78 9.50 10.35
C VAL A 353 7.32 9.88 10.47
N TYR A 354 6.98 10.64 11.50
CA TYR A 354 5.64 11.11 11.77
C TYR A 354 5.53 12.61 11.51
N ILE A 355 4.45 12.96 10.81
CA ILE A 355 3.87 14.30 10.78
C ILE A 355 2.50 14.15 11.43
N GLY A 356 2.16 14.98 12.41
CA GLY A 356 0.88 14.81 13.12
C GLY A 356 0.33 16.11 13.68
N GLY A 357 -0.91 16.07 14.14
CA GLY A 357 -1.60 17.23 14.69
C GLY A 357 -3.03 16.89 15.09
N HIS A 358 -3.86 17.92 15.24
CA HIS A 358 -5.29 17.78 15.40
C HIS A 358 -5.99 18.35 14.15
N GLY A 359 -7.01 17.64 13.67
CA GLY A 359 -7.83 18.09 12.55
C GLY A 359 -8.92 19.09 12.99
N PRO A 360 -9.66 19.72 12.06
CA PRO A 360 -9.52 19.68 10.60
C PRO A 360 -8.17 20.23 10.10
N HIS A 361 -7.72 19.76 8.94
CA HIS A 361 -6.41 20.12 8.40
C HIS A 361 -6.36 20.04 6.87
N THR A 362 -5.52 20.84 6.24
CA THR A 362 -5.06 20.66 4.87
C THR A 362 -3.54 20.75 4.84
N LEU A 363 -2.90 19.66 4.41
CA LEU A 363 -1.46 19.48 4.41
C LEU A 363 -0.96 19.13 3.02
N THR A 364 0.20 19.66 2.66
CA THR A 364 0.96 19.24 1.47
C THR A 364 2.19 18.43 1.87
N VAL A 365 2.52 17.42 1.07
CA VAL A 365 3.78 16.67 1.19
C VAL A 365 4.41 16.51 -0.18
N ALA A 366 5.62 17.01 -0.36
CA ALA A 366 6.42 16.74 -1.53
C ALA A 366 7.41 15.62 -1.23
N LEU A 367 7.41 14.58 -2.06
CA LEU A 367 8.35 13.46 -2.02
C LEU A 367 9.23 13.54 -3.27
N ARG A 368 10.56 13.62 -3.09
CA ARG A 368 11.53 13.79 -4.17
C ARG A 368 12.68 12.82 -4.04
N ALA A 369 12.77 11.90 -4.98
CA ALA A 369 13.85 10.97 -5.19
C ALA A 369 15.02 11.67 -5.88
N ARG A 370 16.23 11.39 -5.42
CA ARG A 370 17.46 11.76 -6.11
C ARG A 370 18.33 10.52 -6.22
N ARG A 371 18.71 10.22 -7.45
CA ARG A 371 19.66 9.15 -7.78
C ARG A 371 20.81 9.79 -8.55
N PRO A 372 22.04 9.80 -8.03
CA PRO A 372 23.17 10.16 -8.86
C PRO A 372 23.27 9.18 -10.02
N ALA A 373 23.71 9.66 -11.19
CA ALA A 373 23.95 8.78 -12.33
C ALA A 373 24.95 7.70 -11.90
N PRO A 374 24.74 6.42 -12.27
CA PRO A 374 25.73 5.40 -11.98
C PRO A 374 27.08 5.84 -12.54
N VAL A 375 28.12 5.82 -11.69
CA VAL A 375 29.49 6.03 -12.15
C VAL A 375 29.82 4.86 -13.07
N LEU A 376 29.99 5.16 -14.37
CA LEU A 376 30.25 4.18 -15.43
C LEU A 376 31.56 3.42 -15.25
#